data_AF-A0A955TX76-F1
#
_entry.id   AF-A0A955TX76-F1
#
_cell.length_a   1.000
_cell.length_b   1.000
_cell.length_c   1.000
_cell.angle_alpha   90.00
_cell.angle_beta   90.00
_cell.angle_gamma   90.00
#
_symmetry.space_group_name_H-M   'P 1'
#
loop_
_entity.id
_entity.type
_entity.pdbx_description
1 polymer ?
#
loop_
_entity_poly.entity_id
_entity_poly.type
_entity_poly.pdbx_seq_one_letter_code
_entity_poly.pdbx_strand_id
1 'polypeptide(L)'
;MANGQFADFAVLSNNYFPIPEEEIKRLESVLTVVNGRIEYAAQEFSQFAPPALPVSLSWSPVGTYGGFAASNRTIVKNGQYHAQTRLNTSQRILSDNLSNHSRLLECDCFAF
;
A
#
# COMPACT_ATOMS: atom_id res chain seq x y z
N MET A 1 17.95 -17.67 -6.65
CA MET A 1 17.12 -18.23 -7.74
C MET A 1 17.86 -19.45 -8.28
N ALA A 2 17.17 -20.58 -8.44
CA ALA A 2 17.76 -21.82 -8.94
C ALA A 2 16.98 -22.32 -10.16
N ASN A 3 17.65 -23.01 -11.07
CA ASN A 3 17.04 -23.52 -12.30
C ASN A 3 15.92 -24.53 -11.99
N GLY A 4 14.81 -24.46 -12.73
CA GLY A 4 13.67 -25.36 -12.59
C GLY A 4 12.58 -24.93 -11.60
N GLN A 5 12.70 -23.75 -10.99
CA GLN A 5 11.66 -23.16 -10.13
C GLN A 5 10.77 -22.19 -10.91
N PHE A 6 9.54 -21.94 -10.42
CA PHE A 6 8.71 -20.86 -10.97
C PHE A 6 9.42 -19.51 -10.80
N ALA A 7 9.33 -18.67 -11.83
CA ALA A 7 9.93 -17.34 -11.86
C ALA A 7 9.06 -16.33 -11.11
N ASP A 8 8.75 -16.62 -9.85
CA ASP A 8 7.91 -15.80 -8.99
C ASP A 8 8.80 -14.92 -8.12
N PHE A 9 8.75 -13.60 -8.33
CA PHE A 9 9.55 -12.65 -7.57
C PHE A 9 8.94 -11.25 -7.57
N ALA A 10 9.37 -10.45 -6.60
CA ALA A 10 9.08 -9.03 -6.54
C ALA A 10 10.38 -8.22 -6.48
N VAL A 11 10.38 -7.07 -7.15
CA VAL A 11 11.45 -6.06 -7.06
C VAL A 11 10.95 -4.94 -6.16
N LEU A 12 11.73 -4.62 -5.14
CA LEU A 12 11.40 -3.58 -4.17
C LEU A 12 11.97 -2.23 -4.59
N SER A 13 11.34 -1.14 -4.17
CA SER A 13 11.80 0.23 -4.41
C SER A 13 13.18 0.52 -3.82
N ASN A 14 13.57 -0.23 -2.77
CA ASN A 14 14.84 -0.08 -2.07
C ASN A 14 15.37 -1.44 -1.59
N ASN A 15 16.65 -1.46 -1.22
CA ASN A 15 17.26 -2.65 -0.63
C ASN A 15 16.76 -2.86 0.79
N TYR A 16 16.11 -3.99 1.05
CA TYR A 16 15.52 -4.29 2.36
C TYR A 16 16.55 -4.43 3.50
N PHE A 17 17.72 -5.04 3.25
CA PHE A 17 18.67 -5.34 4.32
C PHE A 17 19.35 -4.11 4.97
N PRO A 18 19.79 -3.09 4.21
CA PRO A 18 20.48 -1.94 4.81
C PRO A 18 19.54 -0.78 5.20
N ILE A 19 18.25 -0.85 4.89
CA ILE A 19 17.33 0.30 5.07
C ILE A 19 16.99 0.52 6.56
N PRO A 20 16.88 1.77 7.04
CA PRO A 20 16.42 2.06 8.40
C PRO A 20 14.99 1.58 8.65
N GLU A 21 14.68 1.20 9.89
CA GLU A 21 13.37 0.63 10.27
C GLU A 21 12.18 1.52 9.90
N GLU A 22 12.29 2.84 10.11
CA GLU A 22 11.20 3.77 9.80
C GLU A 22 10.91 3.85 8.29
N GLU A 23 11.93 3.63 7.45
CA GLU A 23 11.80 3.65 6.00
C GLU A 23 11.21 2.34 5.44
N ILE A 24 11.27 1.22 6.19
CA ILE A 24 10.63 -0.06 5.81
C ILE A 24 9.13 0.14 5.55
N LYS A 25 8.46 1.02 6.31
CA LYS A 25 7.02 1.34 6.14
C LYS A 25 6.68 1.92 4.77
N ARG A 26 7.67 2.45 4.05
CA ARG A 26 7.51 3.05 2.72
C ARG A 26 8.00 2.15 1.59
N LEU A 27 8.53 0.97 1.91
CA LEU A 27 9.00 0.02 0.93
C LEU A 27 7.82 -0.51 0.12
N GLU A 28 7.89 -0.38 -1.20
CA GLU A 28 6.85 -0.85 -2.12
C GLU A 28 7.44 -1.80 -3.17
N SER A 29 6.62 -2.71 -3.71
CA SER A 29 6.99 -3.45 -4.92
C SER A 29 6.90 -2.50 -6.12
N VAL A 30 7.90 -2.47 -6.98
CA VAL A 30 7.86 -1.75 -8.26
C VAL A 30 7.64 -2.70 -9.45
N LEU A 31 7.82 -4.00 -9.24
CA LEU A 31 7.59 -5.05 -10.23
C LEU A 31 7.25 -6.37 -9.51
N THR A 32 6.16 -7.02 -9.92
CA THR A 32 5.83 -8.38 -9.47
C THR A 32 5.68 -9.28 -10.69
N VAL A 33 6.44 -10.37 -10.68
CA VAL A 33 6.37 -11.42 -11.70
C VAL A 33 5.81 -12.69 -11.06
N VAL A 34 4.82 -13.29 -11.70
CA VAL A 34 4.20 -14.55 -11.29
C VAL A 34 4.08 -15.46 -12.51
N ASN A 35 4.52 -16.70 -12.38
CA ASN A 35 4.58 -17.69 -13.44
C ASN A 35 5.28 -17.14 -14.71
N GLY A 36 6.33 -16.35 -14.52
CA GLY A 36 7.08 -15.71 -15.60
C GLY A 36 6.35 -14.56 -16.33
N ARG A 37 5.20 -14.09 -15.83
CA ARG A 37 4.45 -12.95 -16.38
C ARG A 37 4.43 -11.78 -15.41
N ILE A 38 4.41 -10.56 -15.96
CA ILE A 38 4.32 -9.33 -15.19
C ILE A 38 2.86 -9.13 -14.78
N GLU A 39 2.58 -9.25 -13.48
CA GLU A 39 1.24 -9.05 -12.90
C GLU A 39 1.09 -7.68 -12.24
N TYR A 40 2.21 -7.02 -11.91
CA TYR A 40 2.21 -5.65 -11.40
C TYR A 40 3.48 -4.94 -11.84
N ALA A 41 3.35 -3.67 -12.23
CA ALA A 41 4.50 -2.82 -12.51
C ALA A 41 4.17 -1.35 -12.18
N ALA A 42 5.15 -0.64 -11.65
CA ALA A 42 5.06 0.78 -11.30
C ALA A 42 6.40 1.49 -11.57
N GLN A 43 6.42 2.80 -11.36
CA GLN A 43 7.61 3.64 -11.53
C GLN A 43 8.30 3.41 -12.88
N GLU A 44 9.59 3.04 -12.91
CA GLU A 44 10.37 2.77 -14.12
C GLU A 44 9.85 1.59 -14.95
N PHE A 45 9.07 0.67 -14.34
CA PHE A 45 8.44 -0.45 -15.03
C PHE A 45 7.01 -0.17 -15.49
N SER A 46 6.49 1.05 -15.27
CA SER A 46 5.08 1.41 -15.55
C SER A 46 4.63 1.13 -16.99
N GLN A 47 5.54 1.18 -17.98
CA GLN A 47 5.23 0.81 -19.36
C GLN A 47 4.82 -0.66 -19.55
N PHE A 48 5.17 -1.54 -18.60
CA PHE A 48 4.81 -2.95 -18.59
C PHE A 48 3.63 -3.25 -17.68
N ALA A 49 3.01 -2.22 -17.08
CA ALA A 49 1.90 -2.42 -16.16
C ALA A 49 0.72 -3.05 -16.91
N PRO A 50 0.16 -4.17 -16.40
CA PRO A 50 -1.10 -4.67 -16.92
C PRO A 50 -2.22 -3.65 -16.66
N PRO A 51 -3.36 -3.75 -17.37
CA PRO A 51 -4.51 -2.89 -17.13
C PRO A 51 -4.93 -2.91 -15.65
N ALA A 52 -5.28 -1.73 -15.13
CA ALA A 52 -5.74 -1.61 -13.76
C ALA A 52 -6.93 -2.53 -13.52
N LEU A 53 -6.84 -3.35 -12.47
CA LEU A 53 -7.94 -4.18 -12.04
C LEU A 53 -9.10 -3.30 -11.58
N PRO A 54 -10.37 -3.70 -11.84
CA PRO A 54 -11.51 -3.01 -11.28
C PRO A 54 -11.41 -2.99 -9.76
N VAL A 55 -11.63 -1.82 -9.16
CA VAL A 55 -11.59 -1.64 -7.71
C VAL A 55 -12.63 -2.53 -7.02
N SER A 56 -12.16 -3.10 -5.91
CA SER A 56 -12.76 -4.18 -5.13
C SER A 56 -14.18 -3.90 -4.61
N LEU A 57 -14.89 -5.01 -4.39
CA LEU A 57 -16.23 -5.28 -3.88
C LEU A 57 -16.82 -4.26 -2.87
N SER A 58 -18.16 -4.15 -2.83
CA SER A 58 -18.93 -3.18 -2.03
C SER A 58 -18.69 -3.21 -0.52
N TRP A 59 -18.13 -4.30 0.01
CA TRP A 59 -17.85 -4.48 1.44
C TRP A 59 -16.45 -4.04 1.84
N SER A 60 -15.55 -3.76 0.89
CA SER A 60 -14.16 -3.43 1.23
C SER A 60 -14.04 -2.01 1.81
N PRO A 61 -13.48 -1.85 3.02
CA PRO A 61 -13.25 -0.53 3.59
C PRO A 61 -12.24 0.30 2.78
N VAL A 62 -11.43 -0.35 1.93
CA VAL A 62 -10.46 0.33 1.04
C VAL A 62 -11.18 1.23 0.02
N GLY A 63 -12.39 0.88 -0.40
CA GLY A 63 -13.20 1.73 -1.27
C GLY A 63 -13.69 3.01 -0.58
N THR A 64 -13.96 2.95 0.73
CA THR A 64 -14.53 4.06 1.51
C THR A 64 -13.46 4.92 2.19
N TYR A 65 -12.46 4.29 2.79
CA TYR A 65 -11.42 4.93 3.60
C TYR A 65 -10.06 5.04 2.89
N GLY A 66 -9.91 4.44 1.71
CA GLY A 66 -8.65 4.35 0.99
C GLY A 66 -7.75 3.22 1.51
N GLY A 67 -6.61 3.03 0.83
CA GLY A 67 -5.60 2.04 1.20
C GLY A 67 -4.64 2.53 2.30
N PHE A 68 -4.05 1.57 3.01
CA PHE A 68 -2.89 1.82 3.86
C PHE A 68 -1.75 2.41 2.99
N ALA A 69 -1.09 3.47 3.45
CA ALA A 69 -0.09 4.26 2.73
C ALA A 69 -0.59 5.35 1.76
N ALA A 70 -1.85 5.83 1.88
CA ALA A 70 -2.27 7.10 1.28
C ALA A 70 -1.58 8.33 1.94
N SER A 71 -0.24 8.36 1.98
CA SER A 71 0.51 9.58 2.28
C SER A 71 0.64 10.35 0.97
N ASN A 72 0.17 11.59 0.92
CA ASN A 72 0.29 12.47 -0.25
C ASN A 72 1.73 12.44 -0.79
N ARG A 73 1.92 11.76 -1.93
CA ARG A 73 3.19 11.69 -2.66
C ARG A 73 3.39 13.05 -3.32
N THR A 74 3.95 14.02 -2.59
CA THR A 74 4.38 15.29 -3.17
C THR A 74 5.50 14.99 -4.14
N ILE A 75 5.20 15.04 -5.45
CA ILE A 75 6.23 15.03 -6.48
C ILE A 75 7.05 16.30 -6.29
N VAL A 76 8.23 16.16 -5.70
CA VAL A 76 9.23 17.22 -5.61
C VAL A 76 9.77 17.45 -7.01
N LYS A 77 9.25 18.47 -7.71
CA LYS A 77 10.01 19.12 -8.78
C LYS A 77 11.06 19.99 -8.10
N ASN A 78 12.32 19.82 -8.48
CA ASN A 78 13.47 20.60 -7.98
C ASN A 78 13.11 22.09 -7.75
N GLY A 79 13.27 22.57 -6.52
CA GLY A 79 13.17 24.00 -6.21
C GLY A 79 12.76 24.31 -4.76
N GLN A 80 13.75 24.61 -3.92
CA GLN A 80 13.69 25.51 -2.75
C GLN A 80 12.54 25.32 -1.73
N TYR A 81 12.86 24.71 -0.58
CA TYR A 81 11.95 24.64 0.57
C TYR A 81 12.19 25.79 1.55
N HIS A 82 11.29 26.77 1.53
CA HIS A 82 10.96 27.60 2.68
C HIS A 82 9.45 27.82 2.70
N ALA A 83 8.77 27.36 3.74
CA ALA A 83 7.68 28.07 4.41
C ALA A 83 7.10 27.20 5.54
N GLN A 84 7.14 27.74 6.75
CA GLN A 84 6.46 27.24 7.93
C GLN A 84 4.95 27.45 7.76
N THR A 85 4.13 26.53 8.27
CA THR A 85 2.87 26.93 8.91
C THR A 85 2.37 25.86 9.87
N ARG A 86 2.31 26.21 11.16
CA ARG A 86 1.56 25.49 12.19
C ARG A 86 0.07 25.58 11.87
N LEU A 87 -0.67 24.48 12.02
CA LEU A 87 -2.07 24.53 12.43
C LEU A 87 -2.31 23.49 13.51
N ASN A 88 -3.12 23.91 14.48
CA ASN A 88 -3.25 23.42 15.84
C ASN A 88 -4.62 22.73 16.00
N THR A 89 -4.67 21.76 16.92
CA THR A 89 -5.85 21.33 17.71
C THR A 89 -7.12 20.86 16.99
N SER A 90 -7.48 19.58 17.17
CA SER A 90 -8.50 19.18 18.17
C SER A 90 -8.90 17.70 18.01
N GLN A 91 -8.79 16.98 19.11
CA GLN A 91 -9.30 15.62 19.34
C GLN A 91 -10.84 15.61 19.31
N ARG A 92 -11.45 14.50 18.88
CA ARG A 92 -12.74 14.01 19.42
C ARG A 92 -12.93 12.52 19.12
N ILE A 93 -12.66 11.72 20.15
CA ILE A 93 -13.17 10.36 20.34
C ILE A 93 -14.57 10.48 20.96
N LEU A 94 -15.57 9.82 20.40
CA LEU A 94 -16.87 9.46 21.01
C LEU A 94 -17.33 8.18 20.28
N SER A 95 -17.17 6.99 20.85
CA SER A 95 -18.08 6.29 21.78
C SER A 95 -19.41 5.81 21.15
N ASP A 96 -19.74 4.57 21.47
CA ASP A 96 -21.03 3.86 21.31
C ASP A 96 -21.21 3.17 19.94
N ASN A 97 -21.56 1.88 19.83
CA ASN A 97 -22.42 1.09 20.70
C ASN A 97 -22.17 -0.42 20.45
N LEU A 98 -21.85 -1.16 21.52
CA LEU A 98 -21.90 -2.62 21.56
C LEU A 98 -23.35 -3.06 21.67
N SER A 99 -23.99 -3.48 20.57
CA SER A 99 -25.01 -4.53 20.65
C SER A 99 -25.29 -5.15 19.29
N ASN A 100 -25.29 -6.49 19.30
CA ASN A 100 -25.89 -7.39 18.34
C ASN A 100 -25.21 -7.51 16.97
N HIS A 101 -24.35 -8.52 16.82
CA HIS A 101 -24.68 -9.67 15.95
C HIS A 101 -23.72 -10.84 16.21
N SER A 102 -24.26 -11.87 16.85
CA SER A 102 -23.68 -13.20 16.95
C SER A 102 -24.07 -14.04 15.73
N ARG A 103 -23.07 -14.40 14.90
CA ARG A 103 -22.98 -15.58 13.99
C ARG A 103 -21.75 -15.36 13.07
N LEU A 104 -20.60 -15.93 13.43
CA LEU A 104 -20.06 -17.21 12.92
C LEU A 104 -19.36 -17.08 11.55
N LEU A 105 -18.02 -17.10 11.61
CA LEU A 105 -17.07 -17.59 10.59
C LEU A 105 -17.02 -16.82 9.26
N GLU A 106 -16.53 -15.58 9.31
CA GLU A 106 -15.74 -15.05 8.20
C GLU A 106 -14.31 -14.86 8.71
N CYS A 107 -13.37 -15.44 7.98
CA CYS A 107 -11.95 -15.24 8.23
C CYS A 107 -11.68 -13.73 8.12
N ASP A 108 -11.45 -13.09 9.25
CA ASP A 108 -10.92 -11.73 9.34
C ASP A 108 -9.46 -11.70 8.87
N CYS A 109 -9.21 -12.08 7.62
CA CYS A 109 -8.00 -11.74 6.92
C CYS A 109 -8.25 -10.32 6.38
N PHE A 110 -7.90 -9.29 7.16
CA PHE A 110 -7.77 -7.86 6.82
C PHE A 110 -8.48 -6.94 7.83
N ALA A 111 -7.89 -6.78 9.03
CA ALA A 111 -7.96 -5.54 9.80
C ALA A 111 -6.94 -5.56 10.94
N PHE A 112 -5.82 -4.87 10.72
CA PHE A 112 -4.77 -4.47 11.68
C PHE A 112 -3.95 -5.56 12.38
#